data_AF-A0A345WS69-F1
#
_entry.id   AF-A0A345WS69-F1
#
_cell.length_a   1.000
_cell.length_b   1.000
_cell.length_c   1.000
_cell.angle_alpha   90.00
_cell.angle_beta   90.00
_cell.angle_gamma   90.00
#
_symmetry.space_group_name_H-M   'P 1'
#
loop_
_entity.id
_entity.type
_entity.pdbx_description
1 polymer ?
#
loop_
_entity_poly.entity_id
_entity_poly.type
_entity_poly.pdbx_seq_one_letter_code
_entity_poly.pdbx_strand_id
1 'polypeptide(L)'
;MGSLALLSACNHNTQGADNVLSVADNKADAMQDNASAMRDEANNMGGAAANKMDNAAAALDNRADQVRSDAANQADALNDAVKK
;
A
#
# COMPACT_ATOMS: atom_id res chain seq x y z
N MET A 1 10.23 23.94 -37.06
CA MET A 1 9.77 24.69 -35.88
C MET A 1 8.36 24.21 -35.56
N GLY A 2 8.13 23.71 -34.35
CA GLY A 2 6.84 23.14 -33.96
C GLY A 2 7.04 22.12 -32.84
N SER A 3 7.15 22.63 -31.62
CA SER A 3 7.63 21.99 -30.41
C SER A 3 6.75 20.81 -29.94
N LEU A 4 7.05 19.58 -30.38
CA LEU A 4 6.45 18.35 -29.85
C LEU A 4 7.35 17.59 -28.83
N ALA A 5 8.51 18.13 -28.45
CA ALA A 5 9.49 17.42 -27.65
C ALA A 5 9.65 17.93 -26.19
N LEU A 6 8.78 18.83 -25.72
CA LEU A 6 8.91 19.46 -24.40
C LEU A 6 7.75 19.20 -23.44
N LEU A 7 6.70 18.47 -23.86
CA LEU A 7 5.55 18.18 -22.98
C LEU A 7 5.62 16.82 -22.24
N SER A 8 6.64 15.99 -22.51
CA SER A 8 6.83 14.69 -21.82
C SER A 8 7.81 14.72 -20.65
N ALA A 9 8.44 15.87 -20.34
CA ALA A 9 9.44 15.95 -19.27
C ALA A 9 8.91 16.46 -17.92
N CYS A 10 7.67 16.94 -17.84
CA CYS A 10 7.08 17.49 -16.60
C CYS A 10 5.86 16.71 -16.07
N ASN A 11 5.41 15.64 -16.73
CA ASN A 11 4.18 14.92 -16.36
C ASN A 11 4.37 13.38 -16.18
N HIS A 12 5.60 12.87 -16.23
CA HIS A 12 5.86 11.44 -16.18
C HIS A 12 6.21 10.93 -14.76
N ASN A 13 6.75 11.79 -13.89
CA ASN A 13 7.13 11.33 -12.55
C ASN A 13 5.97 11.30 -11.54
N THR A 14 4.91 12.09 -11.74
CA THR A 14 3.70 11.98 -10.92
C THR A 14 3.03 10.62 -11.09
N GLN A 15 3.03 10.07 -12.33
CA GLN A 15 2.56 8.72 -12.61
C GLN A 15 3.38 7.65 -11.86
N GLY A 16 4.67 7.90 -11.59
CA GLY A 16 5.50 7.01 -10.78
C GLY A 16 5.08 6.97 -9.31
N ALA A 17 4.82 8.14 -8.71
CA ALA A 17 4.34 8.25 -7.33
C ALA A 17 2.93 7.65 -7.18
N ASP A 18 2.02 7.97 -8.10
CA ASP A 18 0.65 7.44 -8.11
C ASP A 18 0.65 5.91 -8.29
N ASN A 19 1.54 5.36 -9.12
CA ASN A 19 1.67 3.92 -9.31
C ASN A 19 2.24 3.24 -8.06
N VAL A 20 3.20 3.85 -7.36
CA VAL A 20 3.74 3.31 -6.10
C VAL A 20 2.63 3.23 -5.03
N LEU A 21 1.84 4.30 -4.88
CA LEU A 21 0.69 4.32 -3.99
C LEU A 21 -0.35 3.27 -4.39
N SER A 22 -0.72 3.21 -5.67
CA SER A 22 -1.71 2.25 -6.17
C SER A 22 -1.29 0.78 -5.96
N VAL A 23 -0.02 0.44 -6.20
CA VAL A 23 0.50 -0.92 -5.97
C VAL A 23 0.52 -1.23 -4.47
N ALA A 24 0.90 -0.25 -3.64
CA ALA A 24 0.93 -0.41 -2.20
C ALA A 24 -0.47 -0.56 -1.59
N ASP A 25 -1.44 0.22 -2.05
CA ASP A 25 -2.84 0.12 -1.63
C ASP A 25 -3.41 -1.24 -2.02
N ASN A 26 -3.26 -1.68 -3.27
CA ASN A 26 -3.70 -3.01 -3.69
C ASN A 26 -3.09 -4.14 -2.83
N LYS A 27 -1.81 -3.99 -2.46
CA LYS A 27 -1.12 -4.96 -1.60
C LYS A 27 -1.62 -4.90 -0.16
N ALA A 28 -1.82 -3.70 0.38
CA ALA A 28 -2.34 -3.46 1.72
C ALA A 28 -3.78 -3.99 1.84
N ASP A 29 -4.62 -3.75 0.84
CA ASP A 29 -5.99 -4.25 0.76
C ASP A 29 -6.00 -5.77 0.72
N ALA A 30 -5.16 -6.41 -0.10
CA ALA A 30 -5.02 -7.87 -0.10
C ALA A 30 -4.57 -8.43 1.26
N MET A 31 -3.75 -7.69 2.02
CA MET A 31 -3.34 -8.07 3.37
C MET A 31 -4.48 -7.90 4.39
N GLN A 32 -5.27 -6.84 4.27
CA GLN A 32 -6.45 -6.58 5.11
C GLN A 32 -7.57 -7.57 4.84
N ASP A 33 -7.79 -7.96 3.57
CA ASP A 33 -8.74 -9.00 3.19
C ASP A 33 -8.34 -10.34 3.82
N ASN A 34 -7.05 -10.67 3.77
CA ASN A 34 -6.53 -11.89 4.38
C ASN A 34 -6.65 -11.85 5.92
N ALA A 35 -6.36 -10.70 6.54
CA ALA A 35 -6.56 -10.49 7.98
C ALA A 35 -8.04 -10.62 8.37
N SER A 36 -8.95 -10.14 7.53
CA SER A 36 -10.39 -10.25 7.74
C SER A 36 -10.85 -11.70 7.65
N ALA A 37 -10.41 -12.44 6.62
CA ALA A 37 -10.69 -13.87 6.50
C ALA A 37 -10.15 -14.66 7.71
N MET A 38 -8.96 -14.33 8.20
CA MET A 38 -8.39 -14.94 9.40
C MET A 38 -9.21 -14.64 10.65
N ARG A 39 -9.76 -13.44 10.80
CA ARG A 39 -10.66 -13.08 11.91
C ARG A 39 -12.00 -13.78 11.81
N ASP A 40 -12.55 -13.94 10.62
CA ASP A 40 -13.79 -14.69 10.41
C ASP A 40 -13.60 -16.18 10.75
N GLU A 41 -12.46 -16.76 10.37
CA GLU A 41 -12.10 -18.12 10.75
C GLU A 41 -11.81 -18.22 12.27
N ALA A 42 -11.17 -17.21 12.86
CA ALA A 42 -10.96 -17.12 14.31
C ALA A 42 -12.29 -17.07 15.08
N ASN A 43 -13.28 -16.31 14.60
CA ASN A 43 -14.61 -16.24 15.20
C ASN A 43 -15.36 -17.59 15.17
N ASN A 44 -15.06 -18.41 14.15
CA ASN A 44 -15.57 -19.79 14.08
C ASN A 44 -14.77 -20.76 14.96
N MET A 45 -13.58 -20.37 15.42
CA MET A 45 -12.73 -21.13 16.34
C MET A 45 -12.94 -20.68 17.79
N GLY A 46 -12.87 -21.61 18.73
CA GLY A 46 -12.97 -21.31 20.16
C GLY A 46 -11.61 -21.21 20.85
N GLY A 47 -11.48 -20.28 21.80
CA GLY A 47 -10.40 -20.28 22.79
C GLY A 47 -9.04 -19.84 22.25
N ALA A 48 -7.97 -20.56 22.63
CA ALA A 48 -6.59 -20.11 22.38
C ALA A 48 -6.19 -20.09 20.90
N ALA A 49 -6.88 -20.85 20.03
CA ALA A 49 -6.63 -20.83 18.58
C ALA A 49 -7.15 -19.52 17.94
N ALA A 50 -8.34 -19.06 18.34
CA ALA A 50 -8.90 -17.78 17.90
C ALA A 50 -7.97 -16.61 18.26
N ASN A 51 -7.50 -16.56 19.51
CA ASN A 51 -6.57 -15.51 19.95
C ASN A 51 -5.26 -15.48 19.15
N LYS A 52 -4.76 -16.63 18.68
CA LYS A 52 -3.55 -16.69 17.83
C LYS A 52 -3.85 -16.16 16.43
N MET A 53 -4.99 -16.51 15.86
CA MET A 53 -5.42 -15.99 14.56
C MET A 53 -5.68 -14.49 14.62
N ASP A 54 -6.35 -13.98 15.65
CA ASP A 54 -6.57 -12.54 15.84
C ASP A 54 -5.26 -11.75 15.93
N ASN A 55 -4.27 -12.29 16.67
CA ASN A 55 -2.94 -11.68 16.74
C ASN A 55 -2.23 -11.67 15.38
N ALA A 56 -2.37 -12.74 14.59
CA ALA A 56 -1.79 -12.82 13.26
C ALA A 56 -2.50 -11.87 12.27
N ALA A 57 -3.82 -11.74 12.36
CA ALA A 57 -4.60 -10.78 11.60
C ALA A 57 -4.21 -9.33 11.96
N ALA A 58 -4.06 -9.02 13.24
CA ALA A 58 -3.58 -7.70 13.68
C ALA A 58 -2.14 -7.41 13.19
N ALA A 59 -1.27 -8.43 13.15
CA ALA A 59 0.06 -8.28 12.58
C ALA A 59 0.03 -8.01 11.06
N LEU A 60 -0.93 -8.61 10.34
CA LEU A 60 -1.17 -8.34 8.92
C LEU A 60 -1.67 -6.91 8.69
N ASP A 61 -2.63 -6.44 9.49
CA ASP A 61 -3.12 -5.05 9.43
C ASP A 61 -1.98 -4.05 9.66
N ASN A 62 -1.19 -4.25 10.72
CA ASN A 62 -0.04 -3.40 11.01
C ASN A 62 0.96 -3.37 9.84
N ARG A 63 1.11 -4.50 9.13
CA ARG A 63 2.01 -4.59 7.99
C ARG A 63 1.42 -3.95 6.73
N ALA A 64 0.11 -4.01 6.55
CA ALA A 64 -0.61 -3.29 5.50
C ALA A 64 -0.44 -1.77 5.69
N ASP A 65 -0.59 -1.28 6.92
CA ASP A 65 -0.39 0.14 7.26
C ASP A 65 1.06 0.57 7.06
N GLN A 66 2.04 -0.28 7.42
CA GLN A 66 3.44 -0.03 7.10
C GLN A 66 3.68 0.06 5.60
N VAL A 67 3.09 -0.83 4.79
CA VAL A 67 3.22 -0.79 3.32
C VAL A 67 2.67 0.53 2.76
N ARG A 68 1.50 1.00 3.22
CA ARG A 68 0.95 2.29 2.81
C ARG A 68 1.86 3.45 3.22
N SER A 69 2.39 3.42 4.44
CA SER A 69 3.30 4.46 4.96
C SER A 69 4.62 4.53 4.18
N ASP A 70 5.26 3.38 3.93
CA ASP A 70 6.51 3.30 3.16
C ASP A 70 6.30 3.78 1.71
N ALA A 71 5.16 3.42 1.11
CA ALA A 71 4.81 3.87 -0.22
C ALA A 71 4.50 5.36 -0.28
N ALA A 72 3.82 5.93 0.72
CA ALA A 72 3.60 7.36 0.82
C ALA A 72 4.93 8.13 0.93
N ASN A 73 5.85 7.66 1.80
CA ASN A 73 7.19 8.25 1.91
C ASN A 73 7.96 8.17 0.59
N GLN A 74 7.85 7.07 -0.14
CA GLN A 74 8.50 6.89 -1.44
C GLN A 74 7.86 7.76 -2.52
N ALA A 75 6.54 7.88 -2.55
CA ALA A 75 5.80 8.76 -3.45
C ALA A 75 6.14 10.23 -3.21
N ASP A 76 6.25 10.65 -1.94
CA ASP A 76 6.67 12.00 -1.56
C ASP A 76 8.11 12.28 -2.00
N ALA A 77 9.03 11.34 -1.77
CA ALA A 77 10.42 11.49 -2.23
C ALA A 77 10.52 11.59 -3.76
N LEU A 78 9.71 10.84 -4.50
CA LEU A 78 9.61 10.94 -5.96
C LEU A 78 9.07 12.31 -6.38
N ASN A 79 8.02 12.81 -5.72
CA ASN A 79 7.42 14.10 -6.03
C ASN A 79 8.37 15.27 -5.71
N ASP A 80 9.10 15.20 -4.60
CA ASP A 80 10.09 16.21 -4.22
C ASP A 80 11.31 16.21 -5.15
N ALA A 81 11.72 15.04 -5.66
CA ALA A 81 12.76 14.94 -6.67
C ALA A 81 12.37 15.59 -8.02
N VAL A 82 11.08 15.75 -8.30
CA VAL A 82 10.55 16.38 -9.52
C VAL A 82 10.43 17.88 -9.39
N LYS A 83 10.13 18.35 -8.17
CA LYS A 83 9.95 19.78 -7.88
C LYS A 83 11.28 20.54 -7.78
N LYS A 84 12.41 19.84 -7.69
CA LYS A 84 13.77 20.40 -7.69
C LYS A 84 14.36 20.45 -9.09
#